data_AF-A0A2E9MLD9-F1
#
_entry.id   AF-A0A2E9MLD9-F1
#
_cell.length_a   1.000
_cell.length_b   1.000
_cell.length_c   1.000
_cell.angle_alpha   90.00
_cell.angle_beta   90.00
_cell.angle_gamma   90.00
#
_symmetry.space_group_name_H-M   'P 1'
#
loop_
_entity.id
_entity.type
_entity.pdbx_description
1 polymer ?
#
loop_
_entity_poly.entity_id
_entity_poly.type
_entity_poly.pdbx_seq_one_letter_code
_entity_poly.pdbx_strand_id
1 'polypeptide(L)'
;MMSDHGNSLRSAAGPSVSPEYMKILDGLEIGECAASCGTAAFVGHPVFVIDVSTDPLWADFRDVADRSNVCACWSTPFFSQSDKVLGTFAISHVSRGFQQASRRN
;
A
#
# COMPACT_ATOMS: atom_id res chain seq x y z
N MET A 1 5.51 -2.43 -8.72
CA MET A 1 6.42 -3.28 -9.53
C MET A 1 7.66 -3.55 -8.73
N MET A 2 8.29 -4.71 -8.89
CA MET A 2 9.60 -4.99 -8.30
C MET A 2 10.66 -4.04 -8.90
N SER A 3 11.56 -3.52 -8.07
CA SER A 3 12.73 -2.78 -8.54
C SER A 3 13.78 -3.72 -9.15
N ASP A 4 14.74 -3.16 -9.91
CA ASP A 4 15.79 -3.95 -10.56
C ASP A 4 16.66 -4.73 -9.54
N HIS A 5 16.84 -4.15 -8.34
CA HIS A 5 17.58 -4.79 -7.24
C HIS A 5 16.76 -5.82 -6.46
N GLY A 6 15.44 -5.89 -6.67
CA GLY A 6 14.57 -6.89 -6.06
C GLY A 6 14.28 -6.70 -4.57
N ASN A 7 14.63 -5.55 -3.99
CA ASN A 7 14.48 -5.27 -2.55
C ASN A 7 13.36 -4.27 -2.22
N SER A 8 12.74 -3.68 -3.24
CA SER A 8 11.78 -2.60 -3.10
C SER A 8 10.76 -2.62 -4.22
N LEU A 9 9.62 -1.98 -3.97
CA LEU A 9 8.58 -1.77 -4.96
C LEU A 9 8.65 -0.34 -5.53
N ARG A 10 8.40 -0.23 -6.83
CA ARG A 10 8.26 1.04 -7.56
C ARG A 10 6.81 1.21 -7.99
N SER A 11 6.35 2.46 -7.92
CA SER A 11 5.02 2.86 -8.33
C SER A 11 4.92 2.87 -9.86
N ALA A 12 4.09 1.99 -10.45
CA ALA A 12 3.98 1.89 -11.91
C ALA A 12 2.73 2.57 -12.47
N ALA A 13 1.58 2.36 -11.84
CA ALA A 13 0.32 2.98 -12.24
C ALA A 13 -0.60 3.12 -11.03
N GLY A 14 -1.32 4.24 -10.96
CA GLY A 14 -2.22 4.56 -9.85
C GLY A 14 -3.09 5.77 -10.17
N PRO A 15 -3.98 5.67 -11.18
CA PRO A 15 -4.74 6.83 -11.67
C PRO A 15 -5.76 7.37 -10.66
N SER A 16 -6.15 6.56 -9.68
CA SER A 16 -7.21 6.89 -8.70
C SER A 16 -6.68 7.31 -7.32
N VAL A 17 -5.36 7.36 -7.14
CA VAL A 17 -4.70 7.78 -5.89
C VAL A 17 -3.89 9.06 -6.14
N SER A 18 -3.60 9.81 -5.08
CA SER A 18 -2.87 11.07 -5.23
C SER A 18 -1.43 10.83 -5.74
N PRO A 19 -0.86 11.75 -6.53
CA PRO A 19 0.55 11.67 -6.94
C PRO A 19 1.50 11.63 -5.74
N GLU A 20 1.13 12.27 -4.64
CA GLU A 20 1.87 12.23 -3.39
C GLU A 20 1.93 10.83 -2.79
N TYR A 21 0.79 10.15 -2.70
CA TYR A 21 0.74 8.77 -2.22
C TYR A 21 1.57 7.84 -3.12
N MET A 22 1.47 8.02 -4.45
CA MET A 22 2.29 7.28 -5.41
C MET A 22 3.78 7.51 -5.22
N LYS A 23 4.20 8.73 -4.87
CA LYS A 23 5.60 9.05 -4.58
C LYS A 23 6.09 8.39 -3.30
N ILE A 24 5.24 8.31 -2.26
CA ILE A 24 5.59 7.64 -1.01
C ILE A 24 5.76 6.14 -1.22
N LEU A 25 4.94 5.53 -2.07
CA LEU A 25 5.06 4.12 -2.43
C LEU A 25 6.24 3.82 -3.37
N ASP A 26 6.82 4.83 -4.03
CA ASP A 26 7.97 4.63 -4.90
C ASP A 26 9.25 4.42 -4.08
N GLY A 27 9.75 3.19 -4.09
CA GLY A 27 10.88 2.76 -3.27
C GLY A 27 10.47 2.07 -1.97
N LEU A 28 9.20 1.69 -1.80
CA LEU A 28 8.73 0.94 -0.63
C LEU A 28 9.55 -0.35 -0.46
N GLU A 29 10.31 -0.45 0.63
CA GLU A 29 11.10 -1.65 0.94
C GLU A 29 10.18 -2.86 1.18
N ILE A 30 10.63 -4.04 0.76
CA ILE A 30 9.88 -5.29 0.92
C ILE A 30 10.19 -5.90 2.28
N GLY A 31 9.17 -6.29 3.03
CA GLY A 31 9.33 -6.91 4.35
C GLY A 31 8.01 -7.35 4.96
N GLU A 32 8.08 -8.04 6.10
CA GLU A 32 6.94 -8.66 6.79
C GLU A 32 5.88 -7.66 7.29
N CYS A 33 6.26 -6.42 7.57
CA CYS A 33 5.36 -5.34 8.02
C CYS A 33 5.47 -4.09 7.13
N ALA A 34 5.59 -4.30 5.82
CA ALA A 34 5.81 -3.22 4.85
C ALA A 34 4.51 -2.78 4.16
N ALA A 35 3.49 -2.42 4.96
CA ALA A 35 2.12 -2.20 4.51
C ALA A 35 1.57 -3.40 3.70
N SER A 36 0.44 -3.25 3.02
CA SER A 36 -0.14 -4.39 2.27
C SER A 36 0.75 -4.84 1.10
N CYS A 37 1.31 -3.90 0.34
CA CYS A 37 2.05 -4.20 -0.89
C CYS A 37 3.41 -4.83 -0.64
N GLY A 38 4.21 -4.25 0.26
CA GLY A 38 5.54 -4.77 0.58
C GLY A 38 5.44 -6.14 1.25
N THR A 39 4.45 -6.31 2.14
CA THR A 39 4.19 -7.60 2.79
C THR A 39 3.75 -8.65 1.78
N ALA A 40 2.81 -8.35 0.89
CA ALA A 40 2.36 -9.28 -0.15
C ALA A 40 3.51 -9.73 -1.07
N ALA A 41 4.42 -8.80 -1.41
CA ALA A 41 5.62 -9.13 -2.17
C ALA A 41 6.62 -10.00 -1.39
N PHE A 42 6.73 -9.79 -0.07
CA PHE A 42 7.60 -10.56 0.81
C PHE A 42 7.10 -12.00 1.00
N VAL A 43 5.82 -12.17 1.33
CA VAL A 43 5.25 -13.50 1.61
C VAL A 43 4.83 -14.26 0.36
N GLY A 44 4.71 -13.60 -0.79
CA GLY A 44 4.24 -14.24 -2.03
C GLY A 44 2.77 -14.65 -2.00
N HIS A 45 1.96 -14.03 -1.14
CA HIS A 45 0.54 -14.32 -0.96
C HIS A 45 -0.29 -13.02 -0.88
N PRO A 46 -1.59 -13.07 -1.20
CA PRO A 46 -2.48 -11.92 -1.02
C PRO A 46 -2.52 -11.44 0.45
N VAL A 47 -2.53 -10.13 0.65
CA VAL A 47 -2.66 -9.47 1.95
C VAL A 47 -3.86 -8.53 1.91
N PHE A 48 -4.79 -8.71 2.86
CA PHE A 48 -6.04 -7.97 2.92
C PHE A 48 -6.14 -7.19 4.24
N VAL A 49 -5.84 -5.89 4.19
CA VAL A 49 -6.00 -5.00 5.35
C VAL A 49 -7.32 -4.24 5.21
N ILE A 50 -8.20 -4.39 6.19
CA ILE A 50 -9.54 -3.78 6.21
C ILE A 50 -9.53 -2.42 6.91
N ASP A 51 -8.62 -2.22 7.88
CA ASP A 51 -8.42 -0.96 8.59
C ASP A 51 -6.93 -0.71 8.83
N VAL A 52 -6.35 0.20 8.06
CA VAL A 52 -4.91 0.53 8.14
C VAL A 52 -4.53 1.29 9.42
N SER A 53 -5.51 1.85 10.15
CA SER A 53 -5.22 2.56 11.39
C SER A 53 -4.89 1.62 12.55
N THR A 54 -5.40 0.39 12.51
CA THR A 54 -5.25 -0.60 13.57
C THR A 54 -4.36 -1.78 13.17
N ASP A 55 -4.30 -2.12 11.89
CA ASP A 55 -3.56 -3.29 11.40
C ASP A 55 -2.03 -3.15 11.65
N PRO A 56 -1.37 -4.18 12.21
CA PRO A 56 0.06 -4.12 12.53
C PRO A 56 0.96 -4.01 11.31
N LEU A 57 0.55 -4.48 10.13
CA LEU A 57 1.34 -4.34 8.90
C LEU A 57 1.52 -2.88 8.48
N TRP A 58 0.66 -2.00 8.97
CA TRP A 58 0.66 -0.57 8.68
C TRP A 58 1.24 0.28 9.80
N ALA A 59 1.77 -0.32 10.88
CA ALA A 59 2.22 0.42 12.07
C ALA A 59 3.18 1.57 11.74
N ASP A 60 4.18 1.32 10.89
CA ASP A 60 5.17 2.32 10.46
C ASP A 60 4.67 3.22 9.31
N PHE A 61 3.48 2.94 8.77
CA PHE A 61 2.88 3.61 7.62
C PHE A 61 1.59 4.36 7.95
N ARG A 62 1.18 4.44 9.24
CA ARG A 62 -0.07 5.10 9.65
C ARG A 62 -0.11 6.57 9.26
N ASP A 63 1.01 7.28 9.42
CA ASP A 63 1.10 8.70 9.02
C ASP A 63 0.93 8.89 7.51
N VAL A 64 1.44 7.94 6.72
CA VAL A 64 1.26 7.94 5.27
C VAL A 64 -0.19 7.68 4.90
N ALA A 65 -0.82 6.71 5.57
CA ALA A 65 -2.22 6.38 5.36
C ALA A 65 -3.14 7.57 5.69
N ASP A 66 -2.91 8.23 6.82
CA ASP A 66 -3.69 9.39 7.27
C ASP A 66 -3.59 10.55 6.27
N ARG A 67 -2.37 10.95 5.90
CA ARG A 67 -2.13 12.02 4.92
C ARG A 67 -2.73 11.73 3.54
N SER A 68 -2.83 10.45 3.18
CA SER A 68 -3.36 10.01 1.90
C SER A 68 -4.83 9.57 1.97
N ASN A 69 -5.46 9.70 3.14
CA ASN A 69 -6.81 9.23 3.47
C ASN A 69 -7.08 7.76 3.10
N VAL A 70 -6.05 6.92 3.08
CA VAL A 70 -6.20 5.48 2.85
C VAL A 70 -6.75 4.86 4.12
N CYS A 71 -7.85 4.12 3.99
CA CYS A 71 -8.52 3.47 5.13
C CYS A 71 -8.36 1.95 5.09
N ALA A 72 -8.32 1.36 3.89
CA ALA A 72 -8.13 -0.07 3.68
C ALA A 72 -7.23 -0.29 2.45
N CYS A 73 -6.48 -1.38 2.44
CA CYS A 73 -5.62 -1.70 1.31
C CYS A 73 -5.46 -3.21 1.16
N TRP A 74 -5.85 -3.70 0.00
CA TRP A 74 -5.69 -5.09 -0.40
C TRP A 74 -4.61 -5.18 -1.45
N SER A 75 -3.71 -6.15 -1.33
CA SER A 75 -2.66 -6.35 -2.31
C SER A 75 -2.46 -7.81 -2.65
N THR A 76 -2.33 -8.08 -3.95
CA THR A 76 -2.11 -9.43 -4.49
C THR A 76 -0.82 -9.44 -5.32
N PRO A 77 0.14 -10.31 -5.02
CA PRO A 77 1.35 -10.44 -5.83
C PRO A 77 1.04 -11.07 -7.19
N PHE A 78 1.86 -10.75 -8.19
CA PHE A 78 1.87 -11.44 -9.47
C PHE A 78 3.28 -11.88 -9.84
N PHE A 79 3.37 -12.94 -10.65
CA PHE A 79 4.58 -13.75 -10.78
C PHE A 79 5.05 -13.85 -12.23
N SER A 80 6.33 -14.14 -12.40
CA SER A 80 6.88 -14.62 -13.67
C SER A 80 6.45 -16.07 -13.92
N GLN A 81 6.80 -16.61 -15.09
CA GLN A 81 6.66 -18.04 -15.38
C GLN A 81 7.52 -18.95 -14.47
N SER A 82 8.50 -18.38 -13.78
CA SER A 82 9.42 -19.10 -12.88
C SER A 82 9.07 -18.86 -11.40
N ASP A 83 7.81 -18.55 -11.11
CA ASP A 83 7.28 -18.27 -9.76
C ASP A 83 7.99 -17.15 -8.99
N LYS A 84 8.70 -16.25 -9.70
CA LYS A 84 9.33 -15.07 -9.09
C LYS A 84 8.30 -13.95 -8.99
N VAL A 85 8.15 -13.35 -7.81
CA VAL A 85 7.32 -12.15 -7.63
C VAL A 85 7.87 -11.01 -8.50
N LEU A 86 7.02 -10.46 -9.38
CA LEU A 86 7.33 -9.33 -10.26
C LEU A 86 6.76 -8.01 -9.73
N GLY A 87 5.87 -8.08 -8.74
CA GLY A 87 5.25 -6.93 -8.10
C GLY A 87 3.91 -7.30 -7.49
N THR A 88 3.11 -6.29 -7.17
CA THR A 88 1.76 -6.46 -6.64
C THR A 88 0.77 -5.56 -7.36
N PHE A 89 -0.49 -6.01 -7.39
CA PHE A 89 -1.64 -5.14 -7.59
C PHE A 89 -2.16 -4.68 -6.24
N ALA A 90 -2.68 -3.46 -6.17
CA ALA A 90 -3.25 -2.89 -4.96
C ALA A 90 -4.62 -2.28 -5.23
N ILE A 91 -5.57 -2.57 -4.35
CA ILE A 91 -6.87 -1.92 -4.29
C ILE A 91 -6.93 -1.19 -2.96
N SER A 92 -7.01 0.13 -3.01
CA SER A 92 -7.06 0.98 -1.81
C SER A 92 -8.41 1.65 -1.70
N HIS A 93 -9.03 1.55 -0.52
CA HIS A 93 -10.17 2.39 -0.17
C HIS A 93 -9.64 3.69 0.40
N VAL A 94 -9.95 4.80 -0.28
CA VAL A 94 -9.57 6.14 0.14
C VAL A 94 -10.84 6.87 0.55
N SER A 95 -10.91 7.33 1.80
CA SER A 95 -12.01 8.21 2.19
C SER A 95 -11.81 9.55 1.49
N ARG A 96 -12.78 9.95 0.66
CA ARG A 96 -12.83 11.34 0.21
C ARG A 96 -13.31 12.13 1.41
N GLY A 97 -12.39 12.80 2.10
CA GLY A 97 -12.71 13.52 3.34
C GLY A 97 -14.04 14.25 3.23
N PHE A 98 -14.99 13.87 4.09
CA PHE A 98 -15.97 14.84 4.54
C PHE A 98 -15.15 15.89 5.27
N GLN A 99 -14.93 17.05 4.64
CA GLN A 99 -14.42 18.22 5.36
C GLN A 99 -15.26 18.34 6.63
N GLN A 100 -14.57 18.27 7.76
CA GLN A 100 -15.06 18.36 9.13
C GLN A 100 -16.30 19.28 9.22
N ALA A 101 -17.50 18.69 9.20
CA ALA A 101 -18.71 19.40 9.56
C ALA A 101 -18.57 19.74 11.05
N SER A 102 -18.26 21.01 11.31
CA SER A 102 -18.19 21.72 12.58
C SER A 102 -18.15 20.87 13.84
N ARG A 103 -17.06 21.00 14.59
CA ARG A 103 -17.14 21.00 16.05
C ARG A 103 -18.22 22.01 16.46
N ARG A 104 -19.42 21.52 16.70
CA ARG A 104 -20.46 22.16 17.52
C ARG A 104 -20.81 21.15 18.60
N ASN A 105 -20.13 21.29 19.74
CA ASN A 105 -20.78 21.39 21.03
C ASN A 105 -19.86 22.18 21.97
#